data_AF-A0A1G8FFG8-F1
#
_entry.id   AF-A0A1G8FFG8-F1
#
_cell.length_a   1.000
_cell.length_b   1.000
_cell.length_c   1.000
_cell.angle_alpha   90.00
_cell.angle_beta   90.00
_cell.angle_gamma   90.00
#
_symmetry.space_group_name_H-M   'P 1'
#
loop_
_entity.id
_entity.type
_entity.pdbx_description
1 polymer ?
#
loop_
_entity_poly.entity_id
_entity_poly.type
_entity_poly.pdbx_seq_one_letter_code
_entity_poly.pdbx_strand_id
1 'polypeptide(L)'
;MNCPKCQKEMSKGEIGVSAASRGIPSLFWAPTEVINKHIPSFLTIKKVVSEGGVQIKLGNGLTKKRNTGYVCKSCNCVLLDLE
;
A
#
# COMPACT_ATOMS: atom_id res chain seq x y z
N MET A 1 -10.26 -3.11 -12.35
CA MET A 1 -10.39 -4.39 -11.61
C MET A 1 -11.46 -4.22 -10.55
N ASN A 2 -12.33 -5.21 -10.33
CA ASN A 2 -13.34 -5.18 -9.26
C ASN A 2 -12.88 -5.97 -8.03
N CYS A 3 -13.22 -5.47 -6.85
CA CYS A 3 -12.85 -6.07 -5.58
C CYS A 3 -13.60 -7.39 -5.36
N PRO A 4 -12.92 -8.51 -5.06
CA PRO A 4 -13.59 -9.79 -4.85
C PRO A 4 -14.48 -9.80 -3.61
N LYS A 5 -14.26 -8.90 -2.64
CA LYS A 5 -15.03 -8.81 -1.40
C LYS A 5 -16.33 -8.00 -1.54
N CYS A 6 -16.32 -6.92 -2.32
CA CYS A 6 -17.45 -5.98 -2.37
C CYS A 6 -17.84 -5.53 -3.79
N GLN A 7 -17.23 -6.11 -4.83
CA GLN A 7 -17.47 -5.87 -6.25
C GLN A 7 -17.27 -4.43 -6.74
N LYS A 8 -16.81 -3.51 -5.88
CA LYS A 8 -16.46 -2.14 -6.24
C LYS A 8 -15.11 -2.06 -6.93
N GLU A 9 -14.92 -1.03 -7.74
CA GLU A 9 -13.67 -0.77 -8.45
C GLU A 9 -12.49 -0.62 -7.49
N MET A 10 -11.35 -1.16 -7.89
CA MET A 10 -10.08 -1.09 -7.17
C MET A 10 -9.13 -0.09 -7.82
N SER A 11 -8.41 0.67 -7.01
CA SER A 11 -7.36 1.58 -7.45
C SER A 11 -6.04 0.84 -7.63
N LYS A 12 -5.37 1.06 -8.76
CA LYS A 12 -4.00 0.58 -9.02
C LYS A 12 -2.98 1.51 -8.35
N GLY A 13 -1.94 0.93 -7.79
CA GLY A 13 -0.84 1.67 -7.18
C GLY A 13 0.32 0.76 -6.83
N GLU A 14 1.18 1.24 -5.96
CA GLU A 14 2.43 0.58 -5.62
C GLU A 14 2.49 0.23 -4.14
N ILE A 15 3.29 -0.80 -3.86
CA ILE A 15 3.49 -1.31 -2.52
C ILE A 15 4.88 -0.93 -2.06
N GLY A 16 4.91 -0.20 -0.95
CA GLY A 16 6.13 0.23 -0.30
C GLY A 16 6.29 -0.38 1.08
N VAL A 17 7.53 -0.40 1.55
CA VAL A 17 7.87 -0.64 2.95
C VAL A 17 8.19 0.72 3.56
N SER A 18 7.56 1.02 4.69
CA SER A 18 7.76 2.23 5.48
C SER A 18 8.12 1.85 6.90
N ALA A 19 8.85 2.69 7.62
CA ALA A 19 8.92 2.57 9.07
C ALA A 19 7.58 3.02 9.69
N ALA A 20 6.92 2.12 10.42
CA ALA A 20 5.92 2.51 11.41
C ALA A 20 6.59 3.14 12.64
N SER A 21 5.79 3.69 13.55
CA SER A 21 6.26 4.17 14.86
C SER A 21 7.21 3.14 15.50
N ARG A 22 8.36 3.61 16.00
CA ARG A 22 9.44 2.80 16.62
C ARG A 22 10.28 1.92 15.67
N GLY A 23 10.32 2.23 14.36
CA GLY A 23 11.26 1.60 13.43
C GLY A 23 10.85 0.20 12.94
N ILE A 24 9.63 -0.23 13.25
CA ILE A 24 9.09 -1.51 12.78
C ILE A 24 8.69 -1.35 11.30
N PRO A 25 9.20 -2.18 10.37
CA PRO A 25 8.79 -2.11 8.97
C PRO A 25 7.30 -2.42 8.85
N SER A 26 6.58 -1.60 8.09
CA SER A 26 5.17 -1.74 7.78
C SER A 26 4.96 -1.59 6.29
N LEU A 27 4.15 -2.46 5.72
CA LEU A 27 3.75 -2.33 4.34
C LEU A 27 2.65 -1.29 4.19
N PHE A 28 2.70 -0.62 3.05
CA PHE A 28 1.63 0.26 2.62
C PHE A 28 1.40 0.14 1.13
N TRP A 29 0.18 0.42 0.72
CA TRP A 29 -0.16 0.74 -0.65
C TRP A 29 -0.30 2.25 -0.79
N ALA A 30 0.20 2.82 -1.88
CA ALA A 30 -0.02 4.21 -2.24
C ALA A 30 -0.15 4.37 -3.76
N PRO A 31 -0.83 5.43 -4.24
CA PRO A 31 -0.74 5.82 -5.64
C PRO A 31 0.71 6.08 -6.05
N THR A 32 1.09 5.75 -7.30
CA THR A 32 2.43 5.99 -7.84
C THR A 32 2.87 7.45 -7.70
N GLU A 33 1.95 8.40 -7.88
CA GLU A 33 2.21 9.83 -7.70
C GLU A 33 2.64 10.17 -6.26
N VAL A 34 2.01 9.54 -5.26
CA VAL A 34 2.36 9.72 -3.84
C VAL A 34 3.74 9.14 -3.56
N ILE A 35 4.07 7.97 -4.13
CA ILE A 35 5.41 7.39 -3.98
C ILE A 35 6.46 8.31 -4.60
N ASN A 36 6.25 8.75 -5.85
CA ASN A 36 7.20 9.59 -6.57
C ASN A 36 7.42 10.94 -5.91
N LYS A 37 6.38 11.54 -5.33
CA LYS A 37 6.46 12.84 -4.63
C LYS A 37 7.36 12.82 -3.40
N HIS A 38 7.46 11.68 -2.73
CA HIS A 38 8.13 11.58 -1.44
C HIS A 38 9.45 10.80 -1.48
N ILE A 39 9.88 10.25 -2.61
CA ILE A 39 11.25 9.72 -2.76
C ILE A 39 12.22 10.90 -2.93
N PRO A 40 13.35 10.98 -2.18
CA PRO A 40 13.96 9.98 -1.28
C PRO A 40 13.61 10.18 0.21
N SER A 41 12.66 11.05 0.54
CA SER A 41 12.25 11.33 1.92
C SER A 41 11.65 10.10 2.61
N PHE A 42 11.82 9.99 3.93
CA PHE A 42 11.19 8.93 4.72
C PHE A 42 9.66 9.05 4.66
N LEU A 43 9.06 8.23 3.81
CA LEU A 43 7.62 8.06 3.67
C LEU A 43 7.13 7.24 4.86
N THR A 44 6.50 7.88 5.84
CA THR A 44 5.92 7.20 7.01
C THR A 44 4.50 6.73 6.70
N ILE A 45 4.05 5.66 7.35
CA ILE A 45 2.66 5.17 7.22
C ILE A 45 1.62 6.28 7.46
N LYS A 46 1.87 7.16 8.44
CA LYS A 46 0.96 8.29 8.71
C LYS A 46 0.80 9.21 7.49
N LYS A 47 1.91 9.53 6.81
CA LYS A 47 1.89 10.36 5.59
C LYS A 47 1.20 9.66 4.42
N VAL A 48 1.44 8.36 4.26
CA VAL A 48 0.77 7.54 3.23
C VAL A 48 -0.74 7.62 3.40
N VAL A 49 -1.23 7.37 4.62
CA VAL A 49 -2.67 7.34 4.90
C VAL A 49 -3.29 8.74 4.72
N SER A 50 -2.59 9.82 5.11
CA SER A 50 -3.09 11.19 4.87
C SER A 50 -3.19 11.56 3.39
N GLU A 51 -2.40 10.93 2.51
CA GLU A 51 -2.44 11.16 1.06
C GLU A 51 -3.29 10.09 0.33
N GLY A 52 -4.13 9.34 1.06
CA GLY A 52 -5.09 8.41 0.47
C GLY A 52 -4.54 7.01 0.16
N GLY A 53 -3.38 6.67 0.71
CA GLY A 53 -2.86 5.29 0.73
C GLY A 53 -3.42 4.46 1.89
N VAL A 54 -3.05 3.18 1.93
CA VAL A 54 -3.60 2.19 2.86
C VAL A 54 -2.47 1.45 3.57
N GLN A 55 -2.51 1.38 4.89
CA GLN A 55 -1.59 0.53 5.66
C GLN A 55 -1.98 -0.94 5.51
N ILE A 56 -1.02 -1.78 5.12
CA ILE A 56 -1.20 -3.23 4.98
C ILE A 56 -0.73 -3.87 6.29
N LYS A 57 -1.66 -4.50 7.02
CA LYS A 57 -1.34 -5.25 8.24
C LYS A 57 -0.81 -6.63 7.85
N LEU A 58 0.51 -6.81 7.83
CA LEU A 58 1.11 -8.14 7.63
C LEU A 58 1.13 -8.92 8.94
N GLY A 59 0.51 -10.10 8.95
CA GLY A 59 0.94 -11.18 9.83
C GLY A 59 2.11 -11.92 9.17
N ASN A 60 3.34 -11.71 9.68
CA ASN A 60 4.57 -12.45 9.35
C ASN A 60 4.84 -12.84 7.88
N GLY A 61 4.64 -11.94 6.92
CA GLY A 61 4.91 -12.20 5.49
C GLY A 61 6.04 -11.34 4.92
N LEU A 62 7.15 -11.97 4.51
CA LEU A 62 8.19 -11.36 3.67
C LEU A 62 7.66 -11.18 2.24
N THR A 63 7.46 -9.93 1.79
CA THR A 63 7.08 -9.62 0.40
C THR A 63 8.30 -9.15 -0.39
N LYS A 64 8.67 -9.87 -1.45
CA LYS A 64 9.69 -9.46 -2.42
C LYS A 64 9.19 -8.28 -3.29
N LYS A 65 10.19 -7.61 -3.88
CA LYS A 65 10.18 -6.40 -4.73
C LYS A 65 8.81 -5.90 -5.23
N ARG A 66 8.54 -4.60 -4.96
CA ARG A 66 7.60 -3.66 -5.62
C ARG A 66 6.64 -4.26 -6.64
N ASN A 67 5.81 -5.17 -6.17
CA ASN A 67 4.74 -5.72 -6.96
C ASN A 67 3.60 -4.72 -6.96
N THR A 68 3.17 -4.35 -8.15
CA THR A 68 1.98 -3.54 -8.37
C THR A 68 0.84 -4.09 -7.51
N GLY A 69 0.15 -3.21 -6.81
CA GLY A 69 -0.94 -3.58 -5.91
C GLY A 69 -2.24 -2.93 -6.32
N TYR A 70 -3.35 -3.62 -6.11
CA TYR A 70 -4.69 -3.06 -6.22
C TYR A 70 -5.29 -2.91 -4.83
N VAL A 71 -5.92 -1.76 -4.54
CA VAL A 71 -6.67 -1.58 -3.29
C VAL A 71 -8.11 -1.22 -3.54
N CYS A 72 -9.03 -1.82 -2.80
CA CYS A 72 -10.40 -1.37 -2.71
C CYS A 72 -10.54 -0.36 -1.58
N LYS A 73 -10.69 0.93 -1.90
CA LYS A 73 -10.84 2.00 -0.89
C LYS A 73 -12.12 1.88 -0.05
N SER A 74 -13.12 1.14 -0.51
CA SER A 74 -14.38 0.95 0.24
C SER A 74 -14.28 -0.06 1.38
N CYS A 75 -13.48 -1.12 1.23
CA CYS A 75 -13.37 -2.19 2.22
C CYS A 75 -11.93 -2.49 2.66
N ASN A 76 -10.97 -1.69 2.17
CA ASN A 76 -9.52 -1.81 2.39
C ASN A 76 -8.94 -3.17 2.02
N CYS A 77 -9.59 -3.90 1.10
CA CYS A 77 -9.05 -5.13 0.54
C CYS A 77 -7.89 -4.79 -0.41
N VAL A 78 -6.76 -5.45 -0.22
CA VAL A 78 -5.54 -5.28 -1.03
C VAL A 78 -5.28 -6.58 -1.78
N LEU A 79 -5.06 -6.47 -3.09
CA LEU A 79 -4.60 -7.56 -3.94
C LEU A 79 -3.18 -7.26 -4.40
N LEU A 80 -2.30 -8.23 -4.22
CA LEU A 80 -0.91 -8.18 -4.65
C LEU A 80 -0.82 -8.87 -6.00
N ASP A 81 -0.30 -8.18 -7.01
CA ASP A 81 0.01 -8.81 -8.28
C ASP A 81 1.36 -9.54 -8.14
N LEU A 82 1.31 -10.85 -7.91
CA LEU A 82 2.49 -11.69 -7.82
C LEU A 82 2.79 -12.24 -9.22
N GLU A 83 3.46 -11.44 -10.06
CA GLU A 83 4.19 -12.00 -11.22
C GLU A 83 5.36 -12.89 -10.77
#